data_AF-A0A077X6C1-F1
#
_entry.id   AF-A0A077X6C1-F1
#
_cell.length_a   1.000
_cell.length_b   1.000
_cell.length_c   1.000
_cell.angle_alpha   90.00
_cell.angle_beta   90.00
_cell.angle_gamma   90.00
#
_symmetry.space_group_name_H-M   'P 1'
#
loop_
_entity.id
_entity.type
_entity.pdbx_description
1 polymer ?
#
loop_
_entity_poly.entity_id
_entity_poly.type
_entity_poly.pdbx_seq_one_letter_code
_entity_poly.pdbx_strand_id
1 'polypeptide(L)'
;MNRQMCEKFQEVRNSLPDQLNSSGYYQFKDEEFLNNYCNSNQCQSDYDRISAGCLYLLDQLYKDSGVLPSPKDSNPYIVDYILIWLSYMLNLTNSKGDNIKSFYSAYINSCDKYKTEISELKDHDNYKDLIDKRKEFLYMDSNIVSKFYEAFKLLCNLYNELDYEKKNCKNYLEDNNEFFKKSEELKKDTSITGNDSYNQLLSTLSTDYNDFKKECKEILSPPPKETKDNPGQTLVGISGQGIDDLGQNVHSSEQYFAQDSGQDAHNSDVALSSSSIVSKLIPVLLIFGAIPIFLGISYKYSLFGFRKRFQKQKLREKLKK
;
A
#
# COMPACT_ATOMS: atom_id res chain seq x y z
N MET A 1 2.95 -0.16 5.82
CA MET A 1 3.30 0.68 4.65
C MET A 1 3.97 -0.22 3.63
N ASN A 2 3.97 0.17 2.35
CA ASN A 2 4.81 -0.47 1.35
C ASN A 2 5.19 0.56 0.25
N ARG A 3 6.05 0.15 -0.68
CA ARG A 3 6.49 0.96 -1.80
C ARG A 3 5.33 1.52 -2.65
N GLN A 4 4.39 0.67 -3.08
CA GLN A 4 3.28 1.10 -3.93
C GLN A 4 2.41 2.18 -3.27
N MET A 5 2.14 2.05 -1.96
CA MET A 5 1.43 3.06 -1.17
C MET A 5 2.19 4.40 -1.24
N CYS A 6 3.49 4.37 -0.97
CA CYS A 6 4.34 5.56 -1.02
C CYS A 6 4.52 6.16 -2.43
N GLU A 7 4.45 5.35 -3.48
CA GLU A 7 4.37 5.82 -4.88
C GLU A 7 3.07 6.62 -5.10
N LYS A 8 1.91 6.19 -4.57
CA LYS A 8 0.64 6.94 -4.67
C LYS A 8 0.67 8.28 -3.94
N PHE A 9 1.26 8.34 -2.75
CA PHE A 9 1.49 9.63 -2.06
C PHE A 9 2.48 10.53 -2.82
N GLN A 10 3.47 9.95 -3.52
CA GLN A 10 4.39 10.71 -4.37
C GLN A 10 3.70 11.25 -5.64
N GLU A 11 2.84 10.48 -6.30
CA GLU A 11 2.02 10.95 -7.43
C GLU A 11 1.17 12.17 -7.04
N VAL A 12 0.52 12.13 -5.87
CA VAL A 12 -0.20 13.29 -5.31
C VAL A 12 0.73 14.45 -5.02
N ARG A 13 1.86 14.25 -4.32
CA ARG A 13 2.81 15.34 -4.00
C ARG A 13 3.44 15.98 -5.23
N ASN A 14 3.61 15.22 -6.32
CA ASN A 14 4.11 15.72 -7.59
C ASN A 14 3.12 16.69 -8.25
N SER A 15 1.82 16.42 -8.15
CA SER A 15 0.75 17.23 -8.75
C SER A 15 0.32 18.39 -7.83
N LEU A 16 0.20 18.08 -6.54
CA LEU A 16 -0.16 18.94 -5.41
C LEU A 16 0.99 18.94 -4.36
N PRO A 17 2.04 19.75 -4.59
CA PRO A 17 3.09 20.05 -3.62
C PRO A 17 2.61 20.29 -2.19
N ASP A 18 3.34 19.70 -1.24
CA ASP A 18 3.10 19.78 0.20
C ASP A 18 3.78 21.01 0.84
N GLN A 19 3.95 22.07 0.07
CA GLN A 19 4.61 23.33 0.44
C GLN A 19 3.94 24.50 -0.27
N LEU A 20 3.80 25.63 0.42
CA LEU A 20 3.34 26.89 -0.18
C LEU A 20 4.49 27.63 -0.87
N ASN A 21 4.16 28.45 -1.87
CA ASN A 21 5.12 29.36 -2.49
C ASN A 21 5.51 30.52 -1.56
N SER A 22 6.48 31.33 -1.98
CA SER A 22 6.96 32.51 -1.24
C SER A 22 5.89 33.57 -0.97
N SER A 23 4.73 33.51 -1.64
CA SER A 23 3.57 34.38 -1.43
C SER A 23 2.46 33.74 -0.57
N GLY A 24 2.68 32.52 -0.05
CA GLY A 24 1.72 31.83 0.83
C GLY A 24 0.59 31.09 0.12
N TYR A 25 0.69 30.84 -1.19
CA TYR A 25 -0.32 30.09 -1.96
C TYR A 25 0.18 28.71 -2.38
N TYR A 26 -0.75 27.78 -2.60
CA TYR A 26 -0.43 26.49 -3.20
C TYR A 26 0.13 26.66 -4.61
N GLN A 27 0.97 25.72 -5.01
CA GLN A 27 1.37 25.53 -6.40
C GLN A 27 0.82 24.19 -6.86
N PHE A 28 0.28 24.15 -8.06
CA PHE A 28 -0.21 22.93 -8.70
C PHE A 28 0.59 22.75 -9.99
N LYS A 29 1.13 21.55 -10.20
CA LYS A 29 2.05 21.27 -11.33
C LYS A 29 1.39 20.52 -12.47
N ASP A 30 0.41 19.68 -12.14
CA ASP A 30 -0.42 18.96 -13.09
C ASP A 30 -1.88 19.32 -12.79
N GLU A 31 -2.52 20.03 -13.71
CA GLU A 31 -3.92 20.45 -13.58
C GLU A 31 -4.91 19.39 -14.11
N GLU A 32 -4.44 18.33 -14.76
CA GLU A 32 -5.30 17.29 -15.36
C GLU A 32 -5.36 16.02 -14.50
N PHE A 33 -4.26 15.61 -13.87
CA PHE A 33 -4.14 14.38 -13.07
C PHE A 33 -5.27 14.18 -12.05
N LEU A 34 -5.67 15.24 -11.34
CA LEU A 34 -6.73 15.19 -10.31
C LEU A 34 -8.14 15.50 -10.82
N ASN A 35 -8.35 15.93 -12.07
CA ASN A 35 -9.66 16.41 -12.55
C ASN A 35 -10.76 15.34 -12.45
N ASN A 36 -10.42 14.07 -12.70
CA ASN A 36 -11.36 12.95 -12.57
C ASN A 36 -11.88 12.74 -11.13
N TYR A 37 -11.21 13.29 -10.13
CA TYR A 37 -11.58 13.19 -8.72
C TYR A 37 -12.29 14.45 -8.17
N CYS A 38 -12.32 15.56 -8.90
CA CYS A 38 -13.09 16.76 -8.51
C CYS A 38 -14.60 16.59 -8.72
N ASN A 39 -15.42 17.14 -7.81
CA ASN A 39 -16.88 16.93 -7.80
C ASN A 39 -17.57 17.44 -9.08
N SER A 40 -17.14 18.60 -9.59
CA SER A 40 -17.62 19.24 -10.82
C SER A 40 -16.79 18.90 -12.07
N ASN A 41 -15.82 17.98 -11.96
CA ASN A 41 -14.74 17.73 -12.92
C ASN A 41 -13.87 18.96 -13.26
N GLN A 42 -13.98 20.06 -12.50
CA GLN A 42 -13.14 21.25 -12.61
C GLN A 42 -12.58 21.60 -11.24
N CYS A 43 -11.29 21.35 -11.03
CA CYS A 43 -10.62 21.65 -9.77
C CYS A 43 -10.26 23.13 -9.68
N GLN A 44 -11.22 23.99 -9.32
CA GLN A 44 -11.06 25.45 -9.40
C GLN A 44 -10.38 26.06 -8.16
N SER A 45 -10.66 25.53 -6.97
CA SER A 45 -10.12 26.02 -5.70
C SER A 45 -9.06 25.07 -5.10
N ASP A 46 -8.29 25.59 -4.14
CA ASP A 46 -7.32 24.81 -3.38
C ASP A 46 -7.99 23.61 -2.67
N TYR A 47 -9.20 23.81 -2.12
CA TYR A 47 -9.95 22.74 -1.48
C TYR A 47 -10.51 21.72 -2.47
N ASP A 48 -10.89 22.11 -3.70
CA ASP A 48 -11.24 21.14 -4.75
C ASP A 48 -10.05 20.22 -5.05
N ARG A 49 -8.86 20.81 -5.19
CA ARG A 49 -7.61 20.09 -5.51
C ARG A 49 -7.15 19.21 -4.34
N ILE A 50 -7.25 19.67 -3.10
CA ILE A 50 -6.98 18.88 -1.88
C ILE A 50 -7.99 17.72 -1.75
N SER A 51 -9.29 17.98 -1.97
CA SER A 51 -10.32 16.93 -1.96
C SER A 51 -10.10 15.89 -3.06
N ALA A 52 -9.67 16.31 -4.25
CA ALA A 52 -9.38 15.40 -5.34
C ALA A 52 -8.13 14.55 -5.06
N GLY A 53 -7.10 15.11 -4.41
CA GLY A 53 -5.96 14.33 -3.92
C GLY A 53 -6.35 13.30 -2.84
N CYS A 54 -7.26 13.66 -1.92
CA CYS A 54 -7.79 12.72 -0.93
C CYS A 54 -8.57 11.58 -1.58
N LEU A 55 -9.50 11.91 -2.49
CA LEU A 55 -10.25 10.91 -3.26
C LEU A 55 -9.34 10.03 -4.11
N TYR A 56 -8.31 10.58 -4.76
CA TYR A 56 -7.33 9.79 -5.49
C TYR A 56 -6.66 8.76 -4.57
N LEU A 57 -6.19 9.15 -3.38
CA LEU A 57 -5.53 8.21 -2.46
C LEU A 57 -6.50 7.13 -1.99
N LEU A 58 -7.74 7.48 -1.65
CA LEU A 58 -8.76 6.52 -1.24
C LEU A 58 -9.11 5.55 -2.39
N ASP A 59 -9.29 6.06 -3.61
CA ASP A 59 -9.60 5.24 -4.79
C ASP A 59 -8.44 4.30 -5.14
N GLN A 60 -7.20 4.78 -5.16
CA GLN A 60 -6.05 3.95 -5.52
C GLN A 60 -5.63 2.93 -4.46
N LEU A 61 -6.04 3.11 -3.19
CA LEU A 61 -5.62 2.26 -2.07
C LEU A 61 -6.75 1.35 -1.54
N TYR A 62 -8.02 1.67 -1.81
CA TYR A 62 -9.18 0.88 -1.35
C TYR A 62 -10.11 0.37 -2.46
N LYS A 63 -10.04 0.91 -3.68
CA LYS A 63 -10.84 0.38 -4.79
C LYS A 63 -10.08 -0.74 -5.47
N ASP A 64 -10.77 -1.85 -5.66
CA ASP A 64 -10.24 -2.97 -6.41
C ASP A 64 -9.77 -2.53 -7.81
N SER A 65 -8.47 -2.69 -8.04
CA SER A 65 -7.79 -2.40 -9.31
C SER A 65 -6.70 -3.41 -9.62
N GLY A 66 -6.73 -4.59 -8.98
CA GLY A 66 -5.81 -5.69 -9.26
C GLY A 66 -4.34 -5.46 -8.84
N VAL A 67 -4.07 -4.44 -8.03
CA VAL A 67 -2.74 -4.22 -7.42
C VAL A 67 -2.67 -4.97 -6.08
N LEU A 68 -1.64 -5.80 -5.91
CA LEU A 68 -1.38 -6.56 -4.68
C LEU A 68 -0.62 -5.69 -3.67
N PRO A 69 -1.09 -5.53 -2.41
CA PRO A 69 -2.16 -6.31 -1.75
C PRO A 69 -3.59 -5.80 -2.01
N SER A 70 -4.58 -6.71 -1.96
CA SER A 70 -6.01 -6.37 -2.03
C SER A 70 -6.40 -5.37 -0.92
N PRO A 71 -7.47 -4.55 -1.09
CA PRO A 71 -8.06 -3.77 0.00
C PRO A 71 -8.33 -4.55 1.29
N LYS A 72 -8.58 -5.87 1.22
CA LYS A 72 -8.74 -6.77 2.38
C LYS A 72 -7.43 -7.10 3.11
N ASP A 73 -6.31 -7.04 2.40
CA ASP A 73 -4.95 -7.22 2.92
C ASP A 73 -4.24 -5.87 3.15
N SER A 74 -4.90 -4.75 2.81
CA SER A 74 -4.38 -3.40 3.06
C SER A 74 -4.27 -3.16 4.57
N ASN A 75 -3.18 -2.52 4.99
CA ASN A 75 -3.01 -2.18 6.40
C ASN A 75 -4.16 -1.23 6.81
N PRO A 76 -5.00 -1.56 7.81
CA PRO A 76 -6.16 -0.75 8.20
C PRO A 76 -5.79 0.69 8.59
N TYR A 77 -4.53 0.93 8.97
CA TYR A 77 -4.00 2.25 9.29
C TYR A 77 -3.64 3.11 8.05
N ILE A 78 -3.87 2.65 6.81
CA ILE A 78 -3.58 3.46 5.61
C ILE A 78 -4.51 4.68 5.48
N VAL A 79 -5.76 4.60 5.96
CA VAL A 79 -6.62 5.80 6.15
C VAL A 79 -5.94 6.81 7.05
N ASP A 80 -5.25 6.40 8.12
CA ASP A 80 -4.61 7.33 9.06
C ASP A 80 -3.57 8.19 8.33
N TYR A 81 -2.75 7.58 7.47
CA TYR A 81 -1.79 8.31 6.63
C TYR A 81 -2.45 9.25 5.62
N ILE A 82 -3.60 8.86 5.04
CA ILE A 82 -4.39 9.75 4.17
C ILE A 82 -4.93 10.95 4.98
N LEU A 83 -5.42 10.73 6.20
CA LEU A 83 -5.96 11.78 7.06
C LEU A 83 -4.88 12.68 7.66
N ILE A 84 -3.69 12.16 7.96
CA ILE A 84 -2.50 12.94 8.35
C ILE A 84 -2.06 13.84 7.20
N TRP A 85 -1.98 13.32 5.97
CA TRP A 85 -1.70 14.14 4.79
C TRP A 85 -2.79 15.21 4.60
N LEU A 86 -4.07 14.82 4.64
CA LEU A 86 -5.19 15.75 4.45
C LEU A 86 -5.19 16.85 5.52
N SER A 87 -5.03 16.49 6.78
CA SER A 87 -4.98 17.43 7.90
C SER A 87 -3.76 18.34 7.84
N TYR A 88 -2.58 17.82 7.48
CA TYR A 88 -1.40 18.63 7.20
C TYR A 88 -1.67 19.66 6.10
N MET A 89 -2.21 19.22 4.95
CA MET A 89 -2.55 20.11 3.84
C MET A 89 -3.56 21.18 4.27
N LEU A 90 -4.64 20.82 4.96
CA LEU A 90 -5.64 21.78 5.43
C LEU A 90 -5.10 22.77 6.48
N ASN A 91 -3.99 22.46 7.15
CA ASN A 91 -3.31 23.31 8.13
C ASN A 91 -2.11 24.10 7.54
N LEU A 92 -1.73 23.91 6.27
CA LEU A 92 -0.64 24.68 5.65
C LEU A 92 -0.95 26.19 5.59
N THR A 93 -2.22 26.57 5.42
CA THR A 93 -2.65 27.97 5.33
C THR A 93 -3.29 28.45 6.64
N ASN A 94 -2.69 29.50 7.22
CA ASN A 94 -3.21 30.19 8.42
C ASN A 94 -4.50 30.95 8.13
N SER A 95 -5.62 30.24 8.13
CA SER A 95 -6.97 30.79 8.00
C SER A 95 -7.55 31.17 9.38
N LYS A 96 -8.51 32.09 9.39
CA LYS A 96 -9.17 32.60 10.61
C LYS A 96 -10.32 31.70 11.12
N GLY A 97 -10.55 30.55 10.50
CA GLY A 97 -11.64 29.65 10.83
C GLY A 97 -11.19 28.18 10.89
N ASP A 98 -12.11 27.32 11.32
CA ASP A 98 -11.88 25.87 11.33
C ASP A 98 -11.94 25.31 9.91
N ASN A 99 -10.78 25.33 9.24
CA ASN A 99 -10.58 24.81 7.89
C ASN A 99 -11.11 23.39 7.76
N ILE A 100 -10.85 22.56 8.77
CA ILE A 100 -11.11 21.12 8.73
C ILE A 100 -12.60 20.84 8.82
N LYS A 101 -13.33 21.47 9.77
CA LYS A 101 -14.81 21.36 9.83
C LYS A 101 -15.46 21.90 8.56
N SER A 102 -14.97 23.03 8.04
CA SER A 102 -15.50 23.66 6.82
C SER A 102 -15.32 22.75 5.60
N PHE A 103 -14.11 22.23 5.42
CA PHE A 103 -13.77 21.26 4.38
C PHE A 103 -14.59 19.96 4.52
N TYR A 104 -14.68 19.40 5.72
CA TYR A 104 -15.42 18.16 5.97
C TYR A 104 -16.90 18.28 5.57
N SER A 105 -17.53 19.41 5.92
CA SER A 105 -18.93 19.67 5.56
C SER A 105 -19.11 19.86 4.05
N ALA A 106 -18.28 20.70 3.42
CA ALA A 106 -18.41 21.05 2.01
C ALA A 106 -17.97 19.93 1.03
N TYR A 107 -17.01 19.09 1.43
CA TYR A 107 -16.43 18.06 0.57
C TYR A 107 -16.81 16.65 1.05
N ILE A 108 -16.35 16.21 2.22
CA ILE A 108 -16.53 14.81 2.67
C ILE A 108 -18.01 14.42 2.82
N ASN A 109 -18.83 15.29 3.42
CA ASN A 109 -20.27 15.04 3.58
C ASN A 109 -21.09 15.26 2.30
N SER A 110 -20.72 16.27 1.50
CA SER A 110 -21.59 16.78 0.43
C SER A 110 -21.27 16.20 -0.95
N CYS A 111 -20.01 15.86 -1.24
CA CYS A 111 -19.60 15.32 -2.53
C CYS A 111 -19.94 13.83 -2.63
N ASP A 112 -20.71 13.45 -3.66
CA ASP A 112 -21.17 12.07 -3.85
C ASP A 112 -20.03 11.09 -4.15
N LYS A 113 -18.86 11.56 -4.62
CA LYS A 113 -17.69 10.70 -4.83
C LYS A 113 -17.20 10.05 -3.53
N TYR A 114 -17.34 10.68 -2.36
CA TYR A 114 -17.02 10.05 -1.07
C TYR A 114 -18.08 9.04 -0.60
N LYS A 115 -19.28 9.07 -1.18
CA LYS A 115 -20.38 8.13 -0.91
C LYS A 115 -20.36 6.94 -1.89
N THR A 116 -19.34 6.85 -2.75
CA THR A 116 -19.14 5.71 -3.66
C THR A 116 -18.93 4.43 -2.87
N GLU A 117 -19.67 3.39 -3.22
CA GLU A 117 -19.63 2.10 -2.53
C GLU A 117 -18.27 1.39 -2.69
N ILE A 118 -17.77 0.77 -1.62
CA ILE A 118 -16.54 -0.05 -1.63
C ILE A 118 -16.91 -1.52 -1.39
N SER A 119 -17.32 -2.19 -2.46
CA SER A 119 -17.91 -3.55 -2.44
C SER A 119 -17.05 -4.68 -1.84
N GLU A 120 -15.81 -4.39 -1.44
CA GLU A 120 -14.87 -5.36 -0.88
C GLU A 120 -14.74 -5.29 0.66
N LEU A 121 -15.10 -4.18 1.30
CA LEU A 121 -14.90 -3.98 2.73
C LEU A 121 -16.12 -4.43 3.53
N LYS A 122 -15.94 -5.38 4.46
CA LYS A 122 -17.06 -5.95 5.25
C LYS A 122 -17.76 -4.94 6.16
N ASP A 123 -17.05 -3.93 6.63
CA ASP A 123 -17.49 -3.02 7.70
C ASP A 123 -17.60 -1.56 7.25
N HIS A 124 -17.47 -1.28 5.94
CA HIS A 124 -17.44 0.08 5.41
C HIS A 124 -18.18 0.17 4.08
N ASP A 125 -19.32 0.85 4.07
CA ASP A 125 -20.15 0.97 2.87
C ASP A 125 -19.47 1.85 1.82
N ASN A 126 -18.75 2.92 2.22
CA ASN A 126 -18.16 3.92 1.32
C ASN A 126 -16.91 4.63 1.91
N TYR A 127 -16.27 5.50 1.12
CA TYR A 127 -15.07 6.24 1.54
C TYR A 127 -15.29 7.20 2.71
N LYS A 128 -16.46 7.86 2.79
CA LYS A 128 -16.79 8.71 3.93
C LYS A 128 -16.81 7.88 5.22
N ASP A 129 -17.32 6.65 5.20
CA ASP A 129 -17.39 5.80 6.39
C ASP A 129 -16.02 5.25 6.81
N LEU A 130 -15.07 5.11 5.88
CA LEU A 130 -13.64 4.94 6.22
C LEU A 130 -13.09 6.15 6.99
N ILE A 131 -13.33 7.35 6.47
CA ILE A 131 -12.89 8.60 7.11
C ILE A 131 -13.55 8.76 8.49
N ASP A 132 -14.85 8.52 8.61
CA ASP A 132 -15.60 8.76 9.85
C ASP A 132 -15.14 7.89 11.03
N LYS A 133 -14.63 6.68 10.77
CA LYS A 133 -14.06 5.79 11.81
C LYS A 133 -12.67 6.22 12.31
N ARG A 134 -11.94 7.06 11.56
CA ARG A 134 -10.55 7.47 11.85
C ARG A 134 -10.38 9.00 11.90
N LYS A 135 -11.48 9.76 11.90
CA LYS A 135 -11.50 11.22 11.80
C LYS A 135 -10.75 11.94 12.92
N GLU A 136 -10.44 11.27 14.03
CA GLU A 136 -9.55 11.79 15.08
C GLU A 136 -8.19 12.25 14.50
N PHE A 137 -7.64 11.55 13.51
CA PHE A 137 -6.40 11.94 12.84
C PHE A 137 -6.56 13.13 11.91
N LEU A 138 -7.76 13.35 11.38
CA LEU A 138 -8.08 14.54 10.59
C LEU A 138 -8.10 15.81 11.46
N TYR A 139 -8.60 15.72 12.69
CA TYR A 139 -8.70 16.84 13.64
C TYR A 139 -7.50 16.97 14.61
N MET A 140 -6.35 16.38 14.26
CA MET A 140 -5.10 16.48 15.03
C MET A 140 -4.60 17.94 15.12
N ASP A 141 -3.92 18.28 16.23
CA ASP A 141 -3.25 19.58 16.38
C ASP A 141 -2.25 19.83 15.24
N SER A 142 -2.23 21.06 14.71
CA SER A 142 -1.45 21.41 13.52
C SER A 142 0.06 21.23 13.69
N ASN A 143 0.60 21.40 14.91
CA ASN A 143 2.00 21.17 15.20
C ASN A 143 2.32 19.68 15.28
N ILE A 144 1.40 18.87 15.81
CA ILE A 144 1.56 17.42 15.95
C ILE A 144 1.42 16.72 14.60
N VAL A 145 0.43 17.10 13.79
CA VAL A 145 0.24 16.52 12.45
C VAL A 145 1.38 16.88 11.50
N SER A 146 1.96 18.07 11.63
CA SER A 146 3.16 18.46 10.89
C SER A 146 4.35 17.53 11.20
N LYS A 147 4.61 17.25 12.48
CA LYS A 147 5.67 16.31 12.90
C LYS A 147 5.42 14.88 12.38
N PHE A 148 4.18 14.40 12.44
CA PHE A 148 3.83 13.07 11.92
C PHE A 148 3.90 12.99 10.40
N TYR A 149 3.42 14.00 9.67
CA TYR A 149 3.49 14.05 8.22
C TYR A 149 4.93 14.09 7.72
N GLU A 150 5.81 14.85 8.40
CA GLU A 150 7.25 14.89 8.10
C GLU A 150 7.89 13.49 8.27
N ALA A 151 7.63 12.80 9.39
CA ALA A 151 8.12 11.44 9.60
C ALA A 151 7.58 10.45 8.56
N PHE A 152 6.28 10.48 8.27
CA PHE A 152 5.66 9.67 7.21
C PHE A 152 6.29 9.94 5.83
N LYS A 153 6.52 11.20 5.49
CA LYS A 153 7.21 11.63 4.26
C LYS A 153 8.63 11.07 4.15
N LEU A 154 9.40 11.10 5.24
CA LEU A 154 10.74 10.52 5.28
C LEU A 154 10.71 8.99 5.12
N LEU A 155 9.75 8.29 5.75
CA LEU A 155 9.56 6.85 5.56
C LEU A 155 9.23 6.51 4.10
N CYS A 156 8.36 7.28 3.45
CA CYS A 156 8.04 7.05 2.04
C CYS A 156 9.19 7.37 1.09
N ASN A 157 10.05 8.34 1.41
CA ASN A 157 11.27 8.56 0.63
C ASN A 157 12.17 7.31 0.67
N LEU A 158 12.35 6.69 1.84
CA LEU A 158 13.12 5.43 1.97
C LEU A 158 12.52 4.31 1.10
N TYR A 159 11.20 4.11 1.13
CA TYR A 159 10.51 3.12 0.28
C TYR A 159 10.65 3.41 -1.22
N ASN A 160 10.60 4.67 -1.63
CA ASN A 160 10.66 5.06 -3.04
C ASN A 160 12.10 5.05 -3.59
N GLU A 161 13.11 5.17 -2.72
CA GLU A 161 14.52 4.96 -3.04
C GLU A 161 14.93 3.47 -3.10
N LEU A 162 14.04 2.53 -2.75
CA LEU A 162 14.34 1.10 -2.88
C LEU A 162 14.59 0.72 -4.33
N ASP A 163 15.81 0.25 -4.60
CA ASP A 163 16.22 -0.27 -5.89
C ASP A 163 16.63 -1.73 -5.75
N TYR A 164 15.71 -2.62 -6.17
CA TYR A 164 15.88 -4.07 -6.14
C TYR A 164 17.05 -4.54 -7.03
N GLU A 165 17.39 -3.80 -8.09
CA GLU A 165 18.49 -4.13 -9.01
C GLU A 165 19.85 -3.69 -8.43
N LYS A 166 19.92 -2.47 -7.88
CA LYS A 166 21.15 -1.91 -7.30
C LYS A 166 21.47 -2.43 -5.90
N LYS A 167 20.52 -3.08 -5.22
CA LYS A 167 20.66 -3.58 -3.83
C LYS A 167 21.16 -2.53 -2.84
N ASN A 168 20.73 -1.27 -2.99
CA ASN A 168 21.23 -0.11 -2.23
C ASN A 168 20.82 -0.09 -0.73
N CYS A 169 20.28 -1.19 -0.21
CA CYS A 169 19.64 -1.26 1.10
C CYS A 169 20.60 -1.10 2.29
N LYS A 170 21.92 -1.23 2.08
CA LYS A 170 22.91 -1.23 3.17
C LYS A 170 22.89 0.06 3.99
N ASN A 171 22.70 1.21 3.33
CA ASN A 171 22.68 2.52 4.01
C ASN A 171 21.38 2.76 4.81
N TYR A 172 20.29 2.05 4.51
CA TYR A 172 18.99 2.23 5.16
C TYR A 172 18.73 1.25 6.31
N LEU A 173 19.59 0.25 6.49
CA LEU A 173 19.55 -0.65 7.65
C LEU A 173 20.20 -0.06 8.90
N GLU A 174 21.03 0.98 8.75
CA GLU A 174 21.65 1.69 9.86
C GLU A 174 20.67 2.70 10.47
N ASP A 175 20.61 2.74 11.80
CA ASP A 175 19.77 3.66 12.57
C ASP A 175 20.43 5.05 12.70
N ASN A 176 20.68 5.65 11.53
CA ASN A 176 21.30 6.98 11.36
C ASN A 176 20.63 7.84 10.27
N ASN A 177 19.69 7.27 9.50
CA ASN A 177 18.93 7.98 8.47
C ASN A 177 17.97 9.03 9.07
N GLU A 178 17.43 9.89 8.21
CA GLU A 178 16.59 11.02 8.62
C GLU A 178 15.27 10.57 9.27
N PHE A 179 14.65 9.51 8.75
CA PHE A 179 13.45 8.93 9.37
C PHE A 179 13.74 8.46 10.80
N PHE A 180 14.83 7.71 11.01
CA PHE A 180 15.18 7.22 12.34
C PHE A 180 15.33 8.37 13.34
N LYS A 181 16.12 9.40 12.99
CA LYS A 181 16.28 10.62 13.79
C LYS A 181 14.94 11.26 14.11
N LYS A 182 14.06 11.41 13.13
CA LYS A 182 12.72 11.98 13.32
C LYS A 182 11.86 11.13 14.24
N SER A 183 11.90 9.80 14.11
CA SER A 183 11.16 8.88 14.98
C SER A 183 11.61 8.98 16.45
N GLU A 184 12.91 9.21 16.69
CA GLU A 184 13.47 9.43 18.02
C GLU A 184 13.13 10.80 18.62
N GLU A 185 12.81 11.80 17.80
CA GLU A 185 12.22 13.07 18.25
C GLU A 185 10.76 12.87 18.67
N LEU A 186 9.95 12.18 17.85
CA LEU A 186 8.53 11.89 18.16
C LEU A 186 8.38 11.11 19.48
N LYS A 187 9.24 10.11 19.74
CA LYS A 187 9.25 9.30 20.97
C LYS A 187 9.58 10.10 22.24
N LYS A 188 10.21 11.28 22.11
CA LYS A 188 10.56 12.16 23.25
C LYS A 188 9.49 13.22 23.51
N ASP A 189 8.54 13.39 22.59
CA ASP A 189 7.47 14.36 22.73
C ASP A 189 6.38 13.81 23.66
N THR A 190 6.19 14.46 24.81
CA THR A 190 5.18 14.07 25.81
C THR A 190 3.76 14.35 25.35
N SER A 191 3.55 15.27 24.41
CA SER A 191 2.23 15.51 23.81
C SER A 191 1.80 14.41 22.83
N ILE A 192 2.77 13.64 22.32
CA ILE A 192 2.55 12.46 21.48
C ILE A 192 2.43 11.21 22.34
N THR A 193 3.43 10.96 23.19
CA THR A 193 3.51 9.73 24.00
C THR A 193 2.49 9.67 25.14
N GLY A 194 1.98 10.82 25.60
CA GLY A 194 0.89 10.93 26.58
C GLY A 194 -0.52 10.86 25.97
N ASN A 195 -0.65 10.62 24.66
CA ASN A 195 -1.94 10.46 23.96
C ASN A 195 -2.00 9.09 23.29
N ASP A 196 -2.98 8.26 23.67
CA ASP A 196 -3.07 6.87 23.21
C ASP A 196 -3.16 6.74 21.68
N SER A 197 -3.98 7.56 21.03
CA SER A 197 -4.14 7.54 19.56
C SER A 197 -2.86 7.95 18.84
N TYR A 198 -2.15 8.97 19.33
CA TYR A 198 -0.89 9.42 18.73
C TYR A 198 0.25 8.43 18.99
N ASN A 199 0.26 7.79 20.16
CA ASN A 199 1.21 6.73 20.50
C ASN A 199 0.96 5.46 19.64
N GLN A 200 -0.30 5.11 19.37
CA GLN A 200 -0.64 4.03 18.42
C GLN A 200 -0.16 4.36 16.99
N LEU A 201 -0.34 5.59 16.53
CA LEU A 201 0.17 6.04 15.24
C LEU A 201 1.71 6.00 15.16
N LEU A 202 2.40 6.45 16.21
CA LEU A 202 3.86 6.36 16.33
C LEU A 202 4.35 4.89 16.33
N SER A 203 3.60 4.00 16.97
CA SER A 203 3.84 2.55 16.95
C SER A 203 3.65 1.96 15.55
N THR A 204 2.65 2.45 14.79
CA THR A 204 2.41 2.05 13.39
C THR A 204 3.56 2.46 12.49
N LEU A 205 4.01 3.73 12.55
CA LEU A 205 5.19 4.21 11.83
C LEU A 205 6.45 3.42 12.17
N SER A 206 6.62 3.04 13.44
CA SER A 206 7.76 2.24 13.90
C SER A 206 7.71 0.80 13.37
N THR A 207 6.52 0.19 13.31
CA THR A 207 6.31 -1.14 12.70
C THR A 207 6.58 -1.09 11.19
N ASP A 208 6.04 -0.11 10.48
CA ASP A 208 6.22 0.06 9.04
C ASP A 208 7.72 0.24 8.67
N TYR A 209 8.50 0.94 9.49
CA TYR A 209 9.96 1.04 9.30
C TYR A 209 10.71 -0.27 9.60
N ASN A 210 10.22 -1.09 10.53
CA ASN A 210 10.78 -2.43 10.76
C ASN A 210 10.48 -3.38 9.61
N ASP A 211 9.29 -3.28 8.99
CA ASP A 211 8.93 -4.03 7.78
C ASP A 211 9.79 -3.59 6.58
N PHE A 212 10.01 -2.29 6.39
CA PHE A 212 10.98 -1.75 5.43
C PHE A 212 12.40 -2.35 5.64
N LYS A 213 12.88 -2.41 6.88
CA LYS A 213 14.18 -3.04 7.21
C LYS A 213 14.20 -4.54 6.91
N LYS A 214 13.06 -5.23 7.07
CA LYS A 214 12.94 -6.66 6.73
C LYS A 214 13.04 -6.86 5.22
N GLU A 215 12.29 -6.10 4.44
CA GLU A 215 12.34 -6.10 2.97
C GLU A 215 13.78 -5.82 2.48
N CYS A 216 14.45 -4.80 3.04
CA CYS A 216 15.86 -4.50 2.79
C CYS A 216 16.81 -5.70 3.02
N LYS A 217 16.59 -6.51 4.08
CA LYS A 217 17.41 -7.70 4.37
C LYS A 217 17.14 -8.84 3.39
N GLU A 218 15.90 -8.98 2.93
CA GLU A 218 15.52 -9.97 1.90
C GLU A 218 16.17 -9.63 0.55
N ILE A 219 16.21 -8.34 0.15
CA ILE A 219 16.90 -7.87 -1.07
C ILE A 219 18.42 -8.14 -1.03
N LEU A 220 19.04 -7.91 0.13
CA LEU A 220 20.48 -8.14 0.34
C LEU A 220 20.84 -9.62 0.45
N SER A 221 19.89 -10.50 0.76
CA SER A 221 20.14 -11.93 0.87
C SER A 221 20.59 -12.50 -0.49
N PRO A 222 21.55 -13.46 -0.49
CA PRO A 222 21.83 -14.21 -1.71
C PRO A 222 20.57 -14.99 -2.13
N PRO A 223 20.35 -15.21 -3.43
CA PRO A 223 19.27 -16.09 -3.86
C PRO A 223 19.45 -17.47 -3.18
N PRO A 224 18.35 -18.18 -2.85
CA PRO A 224 18.44 -19.52 -2.30
C PRO A 224 19.38 -20.35 -3.19
N LYS A 225 20.35 -21.03 -2.57
CA LYS A 225 21.15 -22.01 -3.32
C LYS A 225 20.15 -23.00 -3.90
N GLU A 226 20.05 -23.06 -5.22
CA GLU A 226 19.38 -24.17 -5.89
C GLU A 226 19.99 -25.45 -5.32
N THR A 227 19.18 -26.20 -4.58
CA THR A 227 19.53 -27.57 -4.24
C THR A 227 19.69 -28.26 -5.58
N LYS A 228 20.92 -28.69 -5.90
CA LYS A 228 21.17 -29.49 -7.08
C LYS A 228 20.53 -30.84 -6.86
N ASP A 229 19.23 -30.92 -7.14
CA ASP A 229 18.52 -32.18 -7.24
C ASP A 229 19.22 -32.99 -8.33
N ASN A 230 19.92 -34.05 -7.89
CA ASN A 230 20.61 -34.95 -8.79
C ASN A 230 19.58 -35.52 -9.77
N PRO A 231 19.75 -35.34 -11.09
CA PRO A 231 18.84 -35.94 -12.07
C PRO A 231 19.12 -37.45 -12.14
N GLY A 232 18.50 -38.21 -11.24
CA GLY A 232 18.50 -39.66 -11.23
C GLY A 232 18.69 -40.27 -9.85
N GLN A 233 17.58 -40.73 -9.25
CA GLN A 233 17.31 -42.17 -9.26
C GLN A 233 15.82 -42.47 -9.03
N THR A 234 15.34 -43.51 -9.72
CA THR A 234 13.93 -43.86 -9.84
C THR A 234 13.39 -44.53 -8.57
N LEU A 235 12.14 -44.20 -8.26
CA LEU A 235 11.24 -44.90 -7.34
C LEU A 235 11.38 -46.44 -7.39
N VAL A 236 11.84 -47.04 -6.28
CA VAL A 236 11.52 -48.42 -5.88
C VAL A 236 11.25 -48.41 -4.38
N GLY A 237 10.02 -48.70 -3.97
CA GLY A 237 9.68 -48.85 -2.55
C GLY A 237 9.69 -50.33 -2.13
N ILE A 238 9.81 -50.57 -0.81
CA ILE A 238 9.26 -51.73 -0.07
C ILE A 238 9.45 -51.51 1.45
N SER A 239 8.47 -51.95 2.26
CA SER A 239 8.40 -52.12 3.75
C SER A 239 9.46 -51.46 4.66
N GLY A 240 9.14 -50.73 5.73
CA GLY A 240 8.20 -51.09 6.80
C GLY A 240 8.93 -51.74 8.00
N GLN A 241 8.70 -51.22 9.23
CA GLN A 241 9.18 -51.76 10.54
C GLN A 241 10.70 -51.56 10.81
N GLY A 242 11.21 -51.09 11.97
CA GLY A 242 10.67 -50.55 13.23
C GLY A 242 11.79 -50.43 14.30
N ILE A 243 11.50 -49.87 15.48
CA ILE A 243 12.31 -49.91 16.75
C ILE A 243 13.45 -48.87 16.96
N ASP A 244 13.12 -47.87 17.79
CA ASP A 244 13.70 -47.43 19.09
C ASP A 244 15.15 -46.88 19.30
N ASP A 245 15.15 -45.79 20.08
CA ASP A 245 16.02 -45.43 21.24
C ASP A 245 17.20 -44.43 21.14
N LEU A 246 17.34 -43.66 22.24
CA LEU A 246 18.43 -42.80 22.73
C LEU A 246 18.79 -41.51 21.93
N GLY A 247 19.02 -40.34 22.55
CA GLY A 247 19.11 -40.02 23.98
C GLY A 247 19.05 -38.52 24.31
N GLN A 248 19.28 -38.19 25.59
CA GLN A 248 18.91 -36.93 26.26
C GLN A 248 19.92 -35.76 26.11
N ASN A 249 19.42 -34.53 26.25
CA ASN A 249 19.91 -33.40 27.08
C ASN A 249 19.04 -32.17 26.75
N VAL A 250 18.16 -31.63 27.61
CA VAL A 250 18.36 -31.06 28.96
C VAL A 250 19.35 -29.89 28.99
N HIS A 251 18.81 -28.66 28.96
CA HIS A 251 19.06 -27.73 30.05
C HIS A 251 17.84 -26.82 30.26
N SER A 252 17.30 -26.82 31.48
CA SER A 252 16.17 -26.00 31.90
C SER A 252 16.60 -24.56 32.20
N SER A 253 15.62 -23.64 32.17
CA SER A 253 15.49 -22.52 33.11
C SER A 253 14.03 -22.04 33.12
N GLU A 254 13.20 -22.67 33.95
CA GLU A 254 12.01 -22.00 34.50
C GLU A 254 12.42 -21.19 35.74
N GLN A 255 11.69 -20.11 36.07
CA GLN A 255 10.85 -20.08 37.28
C GLN A 255 10.02 -18.78 37.38
N TYR A 256 8.70 -18.96 37.23
CA TYR A 256 7.56 -18.37 37.97
C TYR A 256 7.53 -16.89 38.40
N PHE A 257 6.40 -16.25 38.07
CA PHE A 257 5.36 -15.98 39.08
C PHE A 257 3.96 -16.35 38.52
N ALA A 258 3.17 -17.11 39.29
CA ALA A 258 1.71 -17.26 39.13
C ALA A 258 1.01 -16.23 40.08
N GLN A 259 -0.31 -16.02 40.19
CA GLN A 259 -1.56 -16.80 40.05
C GLN A 259 -2.74 -15.76 39.99
N ASP A 260 -4.02 -16.00 39.72
CA ASP A 260 -4.87 -17.17 39.39
C ASP A 260 -6.23 -16.69 38.78
N SER A 261 -7.12 -17.64 38.46
CA SER A 261 -8.58 -17.54 38.23
C SER A 261 -9.08 -16.93 36.89
N GLY A 262 -10.00 -17.57 36.16
CA GLY A 262 -10.54 -18.93 36.35
C GLY A 262 -11.43 -19.38 35.18
N GLN A 263 -11.33 -20.68 34.86
CA GLN A 263 -12.25 -21.58 34.13
C GLN A 263 -13.32 -20.98 33.19
N ASP A 264 -13.31 -21.43 31.92
CA ASP A 264 -14.36 -22.34 31.46
C ASP A 264 -13.89 -23.20 30.27
N ALA A 265 -14.43 -24.41 30.15
CA ALA A 265 -13.97 -25.41 29.19
C ALA A 265 -15.02 -25.71 28.11
N HIS A 266 -14.61 -25.71 26.84
CA HIS A 266 -15.35 -26.40 25.79
C HIS A 266 -14.41 -27.00 24.74
N ASN A 267 -14.51 -28.31 24.55
CA ASN A 267 -13.73 -29.06 23.58
C ASN A 267 -14.30 -28.88 22.16
N SER A 268 -13.42 -28.71 21.18
CA SER A 268 -13.71 -29.08 19.79
C SER A 268 -12.42 -29.53 19.09
N ASP A 269 -12.29 -30.83 18.88
CA ASP A 269 -11.25 -31.41 18.03
C ASP A 269 -11.40 -30.88 16.59
N VAL A 270 -10.39 -30.18 16.09
CA VAL A 270 -10.22 -29.93 14.65
C VAL A 270 -8.78 -30.24 14.29
N ALA A 271 -8.61 -31.28 13.46
CA ALA A 271 -7.30 -31.74 13.02
C ALA A 271 -6.52 -30.65 12.29
N LEU A 272 -5.29 -30.40 12.74
CA LEU A 272 -4.32 -29.54 12.06
C LEU A 272 -3.99 -30.13 10.68
N SER A 273 -4.69 -29.63 9.66
CA SER A 273 -4.49 -30.04 8.28
C SER A 273 -3.20 -29.41 7.74
N SER A 274 -2.16 -30.24 7.60
CA SER A 274 -0.90 -29.85 6.96
C SER A 274 -1.12 -29.56 5.47
N SER A 275 -1.31 -28.29 5.13
CA SER A 275 -1.49 -27.84 3.75
C SER A 275 -0.21 -28.06 2.92
N SER A 276 -0.22 -29.10 2.09
CA SER A 276 0.92 -29.49 1.25
C SER A 276 1.16 -28.49 0.11
N ILE A 277 2.37 -27.92 0.04
CA ILE A 277 2.77 -26.86 -0.93
C ILE A 277 3.12 -27.47 -2.32
N VAL A 278 2.25 -28.32 -2.89
CA VAL A 278 2.60 -29.17 -4.05
C VAL A 278 1.65 -29.01 -5.27
N SER A 279 0.68 -28.09 -5.26
CA SER A 279 -0.28 -27.92 -6.38
C SER A 279 -0.14 -26.65 -7.23
N LYS A 280 0.76 -25.70 -6.91
CA LYS A 280 0.84 -24.39 -7.61
C LYS A 280 1.64 -24.37 -8.93
N LEU A 281 2.26 -25.47 -9.35
CA LEU A 281 3.18 -25.49 -10.51
C LEU A 281 2.52 -25.77 -11.88
N ILE A 282 1.25 -26.17 -11.92
CA ILE A 282 0.60 -26.63 -13.16
C ILE A 282 -0.02 -25.50 -14.05
N PRO A 283 -0.48 -24.33 -13.54
CA PRO A 283 -1.09 -23.30 -14.41
C PRO A 283 -0.13 -22.68 -15.44
N VAL A 284 1.15 -22.56 -15.10
CA VAL A 284 2.14 -21.79 -15.88
C VAL A 284 2.37 -22.39 -17.28
N LEU A 285 2.34 -23.72 -17.41
CA LEU A 285 2.56 -24.39 -18.69
C LEU A 285 1.43 -24.19 -19.71
N LEU A 286 0.20 -23.92 -19.27
CA LEU A 286 -0.94 -23.67 -20.17
C LEU A 286 -0.91 -22.26 -20.78
N ILE A 287 -0.33 -21.29 -20.07
CA ILE A 287 -0.28 -19.88 -20.49
C ILE A 287 0.61 -19.72 -21.74
N PHE A 288 1.77 -20.39 -21.78
CA PHE A 288 2.69 -20.32 -22.92
C PHE A 288 2.15 -20.98 -24.21
N GLY A 289 1.20 -21.91 -24.11
CA GLY A 289 0.56 -22.52 -25.29
C GLY A 289 -0.51 -21.63 -25.95
N ALA A 290 -1.23 -20.83 -25.17
CA ALA A 290 -2.35 -20.04 -25.67
C ALA A 290 -1.92 -18.72 -26.35
N ILE A 291 -0.90 -18.05 -25.81
CA ILE A 291 -0.41 -16.74 -26.29
C ILE A 291 -0.10 -16.72 -27.81
N PRO A 292 0.66 -17.67 -28.40
CA PRO A 292 0.96 -17.64 -29.83
C PRO A 292 -0.28 -17.85 -30.73
N ILE A 293 -1.31 -18.57 -30.25
CA ILE A 293 -2.52 -18.84 -31.02
C ILE A 293 -3.36 -17.55 -31.18
N PHE A 294 -3.55 -16.79 -30.10
CA PHE A 294 -4.31 -15.53 -30.15
C PHE A 294 -3.57 -14.42 -30.92
N LEU A 295 -2.23 -14.36 -30.83
CA LEU A 295 -1.42 -13.44 -31.64
C LEU A 295 -1.48 -13.79 -33.14
N GLY A 296 -1.46 -15.08 -33.51
CA GLY A 296 -1.60 -15.52 -34.90
C GLY A 296 -2.94 -15.12 -35.54
N ILE A 297 -4.04 -15.21 -34.78
CA ILE A 297 -5.37 -14.83 -35.25
C ILE A 297 -5.47 -13.31 -35.43
N SER A 298 -5.08 -12.53 -34.41
CA SER A 298 -5.18 -11.06 -34.43
C SER A 298 -4.29 -10.42 -35.50
N TYR A 299 -3.08 -10.93 -35.73
CA TYR A 299 -2.20 -10.48 -36.83
C TYR A 299 -2.86 -10.67 -38.21
N LYS A 300 -3.50 -11.82 -38.44
CA LYS A 300 -4.18 -12.15 -39.71
C LYS A 300 -5.35 -11.22 -40.01
N TYR A 301 -6.16 -10.86 -39.01
CA TYR A 301 -7.25 -9.90 -39.17
C TYR A 301 -6.74 -8.47 -39.38
N SER A 302 -5.69 -8.04 -38.67
CA SER A 302 -5.10 -6.71 -38.83
C SER A 302 -4.53 -6.49 -40.24
N LEU A 303 -3.74 -7.45 -40.75
CA LEU A 303 -3.14 -7.38 -42.09
C LEU A 303 -4.22 -7.30 -43.20
N PHE A 304 -5.33 -8.03 -43.03
CA PHE A 304 -6.47 -7.97 -43.96
C PHE A 304 -7.18 -6.60 -43.93
N GLY A 305 -7.33 -6.00 -42.74
CA GLY A 305 -7.87 -4.65 -42.56
C GLY A 305 -7.04 -3.57 -43.25
N PHE A 306 -5.72 -3.59 -43.08
CA PHE A 306 -4.80 -2.66 -43.75
C PHE A 306 -4.86 -2.78 -45.28
N ARG A 307 -4.84 -4.01 -45.82
CA ARG A 307 -4.91 -4.24 -47.27
C ARG A 307 -6.20 -3.66 -47.90
N LYS A 308 -7.33 -3.76 -47.19
CA LYS A 308 -8.63 -3.21 -47.63
C LYS A 308 -8.70 -1.67 -47.55
N ARG A 309 -7.99 -1.03 -46.61
CA ARG A 309 -7.84 0.44 -46.56
C ARG A 309 -6.98 0.96 -47.71
N PHE A 310 -5.84 0.32 -47.98
CA PHE A 310 -4.92 0.74 -49.05
C PHE A 310 -5.57 0.67 -50.45
N GLN A 311 -6.34 -0.39 -50.74
CA GLN A 311 -7.11 -0.48 -51.99
C GLN A 311 -8.16 0.64 -52.13
N LYS A 312 -8.85 1.01 -51.04
CA LYS A 312 -9.82 2.13 -51.06
C LYS A 312 -9.17 3.49 -51.30
N GLN A 313 -7.98 3.74 -50.77
CA GLN A 313 -7.21 4.96 -51.09
C GLN A 313 -6.83 5.00 -52.57
N LYS A 314 -6.24 3.91 -53.09
CA LYS A 314 -5.80 3.83 -54.50
C LYS A 314 -6.96 3.96 -55.51
N LEU A 315 -8.18 3.56 -55.13
CA LEU A 315 -9.38 3.81 -55.94
C LEU A 315 -9.84 5.29 -55.90
N ARG A 316 -9.75 5.95 -54.75
CA ARG A 316 -10.11 7.38 -54.59
C ARG A 316 -9.15 8.31 -55.31
N GLU A 317 -7.87 7.98 -55.41
CA GLU A 317 -6.90 8.75 -56.21
C GLU A 317 -7.17 8.64 -57.71
N LYS A 318 -7.57 7.45 -58.19
CA LYS A 318 -7.95 7.24 -59.60
C LYS A 318 -9.25 7.93 -60.02
N LEU A 319 -10.12 8.32 -59.09
CA LEU A 319 -11.34 9.09 -59.36
C LEU A 319 -11.13 10.62 -59.26
N LYS A 320 -9.90 11.07 -58.98
CA LYS A 320 -9.51 12.49 -58.92
C LYS A 320 -8.58 12.91 -60.07
N LYS A 321 -8.47 12.06 -61.09
CA LYS A 321 -7.73 12.28 -62.34
C LYS A 321 -8.65 11.99 -63.52
#